data_AF-A0A1X0RXV7-F1
#
_entry.id   AF-A0A1X0RXV7-F1
#
_cell.length_a   1.000
_cell.length_b   1.000
_cell.length_c   1.000
_cell.angle_alpha   90.00
_cell.angle_beta   90.00
_cell.angle_gamma   90.00
#
_symmetry.space_group_name_H-M   'P 1'
#
loop_
_entity.id
_entity.type
_entity.pdbx_description
1 polymer ?
#
loop_
_entity_poly.entity_id
_entity_poly.type
_entity_poly.pdbx_seq_one_letter_code
_entity_poly.pdbx_strand_id
1 'polypeptide(L)'
;MKMQTIQRRAEFVSVDEYLTNQICNKCKSKQLNNISIIGSKRRVHSVLKCESCGTVWNCDVNTALNIYGIFVYKSKHDNESLPLPFKIPSED
;
A
#
# COMPACT_ATOMS: atom_id res chain seq x y z
N MET A 1 -11.48 9.03 10.49
CA MET A 1 -10.46 9.70 9.65
C MET A 1 -10.42 11.14 10.09
N LYS A 2 -9.23 11.70 10.33
CA LYS A 2 -9.12 13.14 10.60
C LYS A 2 -8.90 13.84 9.27
N MET A 3 -9.85 14.70 8.90
CA MET A 3 -9.72 15.61 7.76
C MET A 3 -9.04 16.90 8.21
N GLN A 4 -8.07 17.36 7.42
CA GLN A 4 -7.43 18.65 7.59
C GLN A 4 -7.73 19.51 6.36
N THR A 5 -8.26 20.70 6.58
CA THR A 5 -8.52 21.68 5.53
C THR A 5 -7.38 22.68 5.48
N ILE A 6 -6.79 22.87 4.30
CA ILE A 6 -5.78 23.93 4.08
C ILE A 6 -6.45 25.08 3.32
N GLN A 7 -5.88 26.29 3.44
CA GLN A 7 -6.32 27.58 2.87
C GLN A 7 -6.70 27.58 1.36
N ARG A 8 -6.53 26.49 0.62
CA ARG A 8 -6.81 26.36 -0.83
C ARG A 8 -7.98 25.43 -1.21
N ARG A 9 -8.95 25.17 -0.32
CA ARG A 9 -10.10 24.24 -0.57
C ARG A 9 -9.70 22.79 -0.91
N ALA A 10 -8.51 22.37 -0.48
CA ALA A 10 -8.09 20.97 -0.55
C ALA A 10 -8.24 20.35 0.84
N GLU A 11 -8.87 19.18 0.89
CA GLU A 11 -9.02 18.37 2.09
C GLU A 11 -7.99 17.25 2.05
N PHE A 12 -7.26 17.08 3.15
CA PHE A 12 -6.29 16.02 3.31
C PHE A 12 -6.77 15.06 4.37
N VAL A 13 -6.53 13.77 4.11
CA VAL A 13 -6.87 12.72 5.05
C VAL A 13 -5.67 11.82 5.26
N SER A 14 -5.25 11.69 6.51
CA SER A 14 -4.15 10.79 6.87
C SER A 14 -4.63 9.35 6.87
N VAL A 15 -3.85 8.48 6.22
CA VAL A 15 -4.04 7.03 6.17
C VAL A 15 -2.82 6.38 6.79
N ASP A 16 -3.02 5.30 7.55
CA ASP A 16 -1.92 4.48 8.06
C ASP A 16 -1.28 3.70 6.90
N GLU A 17 0.03 3.85 6.72
CA GLU A 17 0.78 3.25 5.62
C GLU A 17 1.27 1.82 5.89
N TYR A 18 0.90 1.23 7.03
CA TYR A 18 1.32 -0.13 7.41
C TYR A 18 1.15 -1.14 6.27
N LEU A 19 2.26 -1.76 5.86
CA LEU A 19 2.38 -2.77 4.79
C LEU A 19 1.95 -2.33 3.37
N THR A 20 1.65 -1.05 3.14
CA THR A 20 1.17 -0.56 1.83
C THR A 20 2.15 -0.79 0.67
N ASN A 21 3.46 -0.82 0.97
CA ASN A 21 4.52 -1.14 -0.01
C ASN A 21 4.84 -2.65 -0.12
N GLN A 22 4.28 -3.49 0.73
CA GLN A 22 4.54 -4.94 0.78
C GLN A 22 3.39 -5.78 0.21
N ILE A 23 2.19 -5.20 0.11
CA ILE A 23 0.99 -5.87 -0.41
C ILE A 23 0.78 -5.53 -1.88
N CYS A 24 0.59 -6.55 -2.71
CA CYS A 24 0.24 -6.37 -4.12
C CYS A 24 -1.16 -5.78 -4.24
N ASN A 25 -1.30 -4.62 -4.88
CA ASN A 25 -2.60 -3.99 -5.05
C ASN A 25 -3.60 -4.85 -5.84
N LYS A 26 -3.11 -5.64 -6.81
CA LYS A 26 -3.96 -6.49 -7.67
C LYS A 26 -4.50 -7.73 -6.94
N CYS A 27 -3.63 -8.53 -6.32
CA CYS A 27 -4.04 -9.82 -5.73
C CYS A 27 -4.09 -9.83 -4.20
N LYS A 28 -3.75 -8.72 -3.55
CA LYS A 28 -3.72 -8.55 -2.08
C LYS A 28 -2.76 -9.50 -1.34
N SER A 29 -1.86 -10.20 -2.05
CA SER A 29 -0.81 -11.01 -1.44
C SER A 29 0.36 -10.14 -0.94
N LYS A 30 0.98 -10.53 0.19
CA LYS A 30 2.19 -9.89 0.75
C LYS A 30 3.50 -10.38 0.10
N GLN A 31 3.42 -10.95 -1.11
CA GLN A 31 4.56 -11.54 -1.82
C GLN A 31 5.15 -10.57 -2.86
N LEU A 32 5.40 -9.31 -2.47
CA LEU A 32 6.13 -8.34 -3.30
C LEU A 32 7.63 -8.39 -2.98
N ASN A 33 8.44 -8.53 -4.03
CA ASN A 33 9.91 -8.56 -3.92
C ASN A 33 10.56 -7.57 -4.88
N ASN A 34 11.70 -7.00 -4.45
CA ASN A 34 12.52 -6.19 -5.35
C ASN A 34 13.10 -7.04 -6.47
N ILE A 35 13.11 -6.50 -7.68
CA ILE A 35 13.78 -7.16 -8.81
C ILE A 35 15.31 -7.03 -8.64
N SER A 36 16.02 -8.13 -8.84
CA SER A 36 17.49 -8.15 -8.98
C SER A 36 17.89 -8.18 -10.45
N ILE A 37 19.00 -7.53 -10.77
CA ILE A 37 19.58 -7.59 -12.11
C ILE A 37 20.40 -8.89 -12.20
N ILE A 38 20.12 -9.73 -13.20
CA ILE A 38 20.86 -10.99 -13.42
C ILE A 38 22.35 -10.68 -13.56
N GLY A 39 23.19 -11.40 -12.82
CA GLY A 39 24.64 -11.16 -12.79
C GLY A 39 25.08 -10.00 -11.90
N SER A 40 24.16 -9.37 -11.16
CA SER A 40 24.47 -8.30 -10.20
C SER A 40 23.85 -8.58 -8.83
N LYS A 41 24.56 -8.17 -7.77
CA LYS A 41 24.00 -8.13 -6.42
C LYS A 41 23.08 -6.91 -6.19
N ARG A 42 22.98 -6.00 -7.16
CA ARG A 42 22.17 -4.78 -7.05
C ARG A 42 20.68 -5.09 -7.18
N ARG A 43 19.90 -4.51 -6.28
CA ARG A 43 18.43 -4.54 -6.28
C ARG A 43 17.89 -3.24 -6.86
N VAL A 44 16.84 -3.34 -7.68
CA VAL A 44 16.10 -2.19 -8.19
C VAL A 44 14.97 -1.90 -7.21
N HIS A 45 15.16 -0.92 -6.32
CA HIS A 45 14.21 -0.62 -5.24
C HIS A 45 12.90 0.04 -5.73
N SER A 46 12.93 0.67 -6.91
CA SER A 46 11.75 1.33 -7.49
C SER A 46 10.77 0.35 -8.14
N VAL A 47 11.16 -0.92 -8.33
CA VAL A 47 10.36 -1.92 -9.05
C VAL A 47 10.16 -3.16 -8.19
N LEU A 48 8.90 -3.50 -7.97
CA LEU A 48 8.47 -4.67 -7.22
C LEU A 48 7.82 -5.69 -8.16
N LYS A 49 8.11 -6.97 -7.97
CA LYS A 49 7.40 -8.08 -8.61
C LYS A 49 6.57 -8.81 -7.57
N CYS A 50 5.30 -9.05 -7.88
CA CYS A 50 4.46 -9.92 -7.08
C CYS A 50 4.69 -11.38 -7.49
N GLU A 51 5.18 -12.22 -6.59
CA GLU A 51 5.41 -13.64 -6.89
C GLU A 51 4.10 -14.44 -6.97
N SER A 52 3.03 -13.96 -6.34
CA SER A 52 1.72 -14.62 -6.37
C SER A 52 0.99 -14.47 -7.70
N CYS A 53 1.05 -13.29 -8.35
CA CYS A 53 0.28 -13.01 -9.57
C CYS A 53 1.13 -12.54 -10.76
N GLY A 54 2.46 -12.53 -10.60
CA GLY A 54 3.43 -12.13 -11.63
C GLY A 54 3.43 -10.63 -11.98
N THR A 55 2.56 -9.81 -11.39
CA THR A 55 2.46 -8.40 -11.75
C THR A 55 3.69 -7.63 -11.29
N VAL A 56 4.25 -6.83 -12.19
CA VAL A 56 5.38 -5.93 -11.91
C VAL A 56 4.83 -4.52 -11.68
N TRP A 57 5.30 -3.90 -10.60
CA TRP A 57 4.85 -2.60 -10.13
C TRP A 57 6.01 -1.63 -10.04
N ASN A 58 5.76 -0.37 -10.37
CA ASN A 58 6.48 0.71 -9.70
C ASN A 58 6.05 0.74 -8.23
N CYS A 59 7.01 0.80 -7.30
CA CYS A 59 6.78 0.72 -5.86
C CYS A 59 5.79 1.80 -5.37
N ASP A 60 5.96 3.03 -5.85
CA ASP A 60 5.15 4.17 -5.43
C ASP A 60 3.73 4.07 -5.97
N VAL A 61 3.55 3.63 -7.23
CA VAL A 61 2.23 3.40 -7.83
C VAL A 61 1.45 2.32 -7.05
N ASN A 62 2.09 1.20 -6.70
CA ASN A 62 1.44 0.15 -5.91
C ASN A 62 1.02 0.69 -4.53
N THR A 63 1.92 1.43 -3.87
CA THR A 63 1.69 2.00 -2.55
C THR A 63 0.55 3.02 -2.57
N ALA A 64 0.54 3.94 -3.54
CA ALA A 64 -0.51 4.93 -3.72
C ALA A 64 -1.89 4.29 -3.94
N LEU A 65 -1.97 3.24 -4.76
CA LEU A 65 -3.22 2.51 -5.00
C LEU A 65 -3.71 1.78 -3.74
N ASN A 66 -2.80 1.27 -2.91
CA ASN A 66 -3.16 0.66 -1.62
C ASN A 66 -3.67 1.70 -0.62
N ILE A 67 -2.99 2.85 -0.50
CA ILE A 67 -3.43 3.98 0.34
C ILE A 67 -4.83 4.44 -0.08
N TYR A 68 -5.06 4.60 -1.39
CA TYR A 68 -6.37 4.95 -1.93
C TYR A 68 -7.43 3.90 -1.57
N GLY A 69 -7.11 2.61 -1.71
CA GLY A 69 -8.02 1.52 -1.34
C GLY A 69 -8.41 1.55 0.14
N ILE A 70 -7.46 1.81 1.04
CA ILE A 70 -7.73 1.96 2.48
C ILE A 70 -8.63 3.18 2.75
N PHE A 71 -8.37 4.31 2.08
CA PHE A 71 -9.23 5.49 2.19
C PHE A 71 -10.67 5.19 1.78
N VAL A 72 -10.88 4.59 0.61
CA VAL A 72 -12.21 4.23 0.12
C VAL A 72 -12.91 3.26 1.08
N TYR A 73 -12.19 2.27 1.61
CA TYR A 73 -12.75 1.34 2.61
C TYR A 73 -13.20 2.10 3.86
N LYS A 74 -12.32 2.88 4.49
CA LYS A 74 -12.65 3.63 5.72
C LYS A 74 -13.81 4.61 5.52
N SER A 75 -13.93 5.21 4.33
CA SER A 75 -15.04 6.12 3.99
C SER A 75 -16.41 5.43 3.94
N LYS A 76 -16.45 4.11 3.68
CA LYS A 76 -17.68 3.31 3.59
C LYS A 76 -18.04 2.57 4.87
N HIS A 77 -17.09 2.43 5.79
CA HIS A 77 -17.19 1.60 6.99
C HIS A 77 -16.99 2.43 8.26
N ASP A 78 -17.47 3.68 8.31
CA ASP A 78 -17.46 4.54 9.50
C ASP A 78 -16.13 4.60 10.28
N ASN A 79 -15.00 4.51 9.57
CA ASN A 79 -13.65 4.45 10.14
C ASN A 79 -13.32 3.23 11.00
N GLU A 80 -13.93 2.09 10.72
CA GLU A 80 -13.54 0.78 11.26
C GLU A 80 -12.05 0.45 11.07
N SER A 81 -11.60 -0.63 11.72
CA SER A 81 -10.23 -1.17 11.63
C SER A 81 -9.79 -1.37 10.17
N LEU A 82 -8.48 -1.30 9.92
CA LEU A 82 -7.91 -1.49 8.58
C LEU A 82 -8.44 -2.79 7.94
N PRO A 83 -8.73 -2.79 6.63
CA PRO A 83 -9.15 -4.01 5.95
C PRO A 83 -7.99 -5.02 5.94
N LEU A 84 -8.27 -6.31 6.02
CA LEU A 84 -7.27 -7.32 5.67
C LEU A 84 -6.82 -7.08 4.21
N PRO A 85 -5.53 -7.18 3.88
CA PRO A 85 -4.38 -7.65 4.67
C PRO A 85 -3.61 -6.57 5.46
N PHE A 86 -4.16 -5.36 5.60
CA PHE A 86 -3.52 -4.22 6.28
C PHE A 86 -3.80 -4.15 7.79
N LYS A 87 -4.48 -5.15 8.38
CA LYS A 87 -4.69 -5.19 9.84
C LYS A 87 -3.34 -5.29 10.55
N ILE A 88 -3.12 -4.38 11.50
CA ILE A 88 -2.00 -4.47 12.44
C ILE A 88 -2.31 -5.62 13.40
N PRO A 89 -1.38 -6.59 13.59
CA PRO A 89 -1.54 -7.62 14.60
C PRO A 89 -1.73 -7.00 15.99
N SER A 90 -2.65 -7.53 16.80
CA SER A 90 -2.66 -7.19 18.23
C SER A 90 -1.37 -7.66 18.87
N GLU A 91 -0.76 -6.84 19.73
CA GLU A 91 0.30 -7.34 20.62
C GLU A 91 -0.33 -8.38 21.57
N ASP A 92 0.28 -9.55 21.66
CA ASP A 92 -0.06 -10.62 22.63
C ASP A 92 0.51 -10.31 24.02
#